data_AF-A0A0F9DSW3-F1
#
_entry.id   AF-A0A0F9DSW3-F1
#
_cell.length_a   1.000
_cell.length_b   1.000
_cell.length_c   1.000
_cell.angle_alpha   90.00
_cell.angle_beta   90.00
_cell.angle_gamma   90.00
#
_symmetry.space_group_name_H-M   'P 1'
#
loop_
_entity.id
_entity.type
_entity.pdbx_description
1 polymer ?
#
loop_
_entity_poly.entity_id
_entity_poly.type
_entity_poly.pdbx_seq_one_letter_code
_entity_poly.pdbx_strand_id
1 'polypeptide(L)'
;MTVKEIFERSEAFNDEDRAKYIGGLCKVLSPVSMSTLYEFQDSWDVNKSPEEFFKAQSKEIKDCVELEIGPTGKMVRQAAGLEPLTWETEIVA
;
A
#
# COMPACT_ATOMS: atom_id res chain seq x y z
N MET A 1 -12.96 -4.65 3.38
CA MET A 1 -12.76 -3.20 3.21
C MET A 1 -12.09 -3.05 1.88
N THR A 2 -12.65 -2.24 1.00
CA THR A 2 -12.12 -2.10 -0.35
C THR A 2 -10.82 -1.30 -0.33
N VAL A 3 -10.02 -1.44 -1.39
CA VAL A 3 -8.82 -0.61 -1.59
C VAL A 3 -9.17 0.88 -1.50
N LYS A 4 -10.31 1.31 -2.04
CA LYS A 4 -10.78 2.69 -1.96
C LYS A 4 -10.99 3.16 -0.52
N GLU A 5 -11.72 2.38 0.28
CA GLU A 5 -11.98 2.72 1.68
C GLU A 5 -10.68 2.80 2.49
N ILE A 6 -9.74 1.88 2.23
CA ILE A 6 -8.41 1.89 2.87
C ILE A 6 -7.63 3.13 2.45
N PHE A 7 -7.62 3.46 1.16
CA PHE A 7 -6.94 4.63 0.63
C PHE A 7 -7.44 5.91 1.31
N GLU A 8 -8.76 6.10 1.37
CA GLU A 8 -9.39 7.29 1.95
C GLU A 8 -9.20 7.40 3.48
N ARG A 9 -9.12 6.27 4.19
CA ARG A 9 -9.11 6.25 5.67
C ARG A 9 -7.77 5.92 6.32
N SER A 10 -6.75 5.55 5.54
CA SER A 10 -5.45 5.05 6.01
C SER A 10 -4.72 5.94 7.04
N GLU A 11 -4.94 7.26 7.01
CA GLU A 11 -4.34 8.22 7.96
C GLU A 11 -5.09 8.29 9.30
N ALA A 12 -6.35 7.83 9.35
CA ALA A 12 -7.19 7.83 10.54
C ALA A 12 -7.23 6.45 11.24
N PHE A 13 -6.50 5.46 10.73
CA PHE A 13 -6.44 4.14 11.34
C PHE A 13 -5.66 4.17 12.65
N ASN A 14 -6.18 3.48 13.65
CA ASN A 14 -5.43 3.10 14.83
C ASN A 14 -4.46 1.94 14.49
N ASP A 15 -3.62 1.56 15.44
CA ASP A 15 -2.61 0.51 15.23
C ASP A 15 -3.21 -0.84 14.81
N GLU A 16 -4.37 -1.21 15.34
CA GLU A 16 -5.07 -2.47 15.00
C GLU A 16 -5.59 -2.45 13.56
N ASP A 17 -6.32 -1.40 13.19
CA ASP A 17 -6.85 -1.21 11.83
C ASP A 17 -5.71 -1.08 10.81
N ARG A 18 -4.60 -0.43 11.20
CA ARG A 18 -3.42 -0.33 10.35
C ARG A 18 -2.79 -1.70 10.12
N ALA A 19 -2.50 -2.45 11.18
CA ALA A 19 -1.94 -3.80 11.05
C ALA A 19 -2.84 -4.72 10.20
N LYS A 20 -4.16 -4.58 10.36
CA LYS A 20 -5.16 -5.36 9.64
C LYS A 20 -5.27 -4.98 8.17
N TYR A 21 -5.64 -3.74 7.88
CA TYR A 21 -6.02 -3.30 6.54
C TYR A 21 -4.83 -2.85 5.70
N ILE A 22 -3.87 -2.12 6.29
CA ILE A 22 -2.63 -1.78 5.57
C ILE A 22 -1.76 -3.02 5.39
N GLY A 23 -1.64 -3.85 6.43
CA GLY A 23 -0.95 -5.14 6.32
C GLY A 23 -1.57 -6.05 5.26
N GLY A 24 -2.90 -6.14 5.20
CA GLY A 24 -3.62 -6.86 4.15
C GLY A 24 -3.39 -6.28 2.76
N LEU A 25 -3.44 -4.94 2.62
CA LEU A 25 -3.20 -4.25 1.36
C LEU A 25 -1.77 -4.53 0.83
N CYS A 26 -0.75 -4.44 1.68
CA CYS A 26 0.63 -4.73 1.29
C CYS A 26 0.79 -6.17 0.76
N LYS A 27 0.05 -7.16 1.30
CA LYS A 27 0.12 -8.56 0.82
C LYS A 27 -0.42 -8.75 -0.60
N VAL A 28 -1.27 -7.85 -1.09
CA VAL A 28 -1.86 -7.95 -2.43
C VAL A 28 -1.15 -7.07 -3.46
N LEU A 29 -0.24 -6.19 -3.02
CA LEU A 29 0.60 -5.38 -3.91
C LEU A 29 1.53 -6.27 -4.74
N SER A 30 1.92 -5.75 -5.90
CA SER A 30 2.88 -6.40 -6.77
C SER A 30 4.29 -6.44 -6.13
N PRO A 31 5.17 -7.36 -6.56
CA PRO A 31 6.55 -7.39 -6.10
C PRO A 31 7.31 -6.07 -6.31
N VAL A 32 6.97 -5.32 -7.37
CA VAL A 32 7.59 -4.03 -7.67
C VAL A 32 7.24 -3.01 -6.58
N SER A 33 5.95 -2.84 -6.27
CA SER A 33 5.54 -1.91 -5.20
C SER A 33 6.05 -2.35 -3.84
N MET A 34 6.10 -3.66 -3.57
CA MET A 34 6.69 -4.16 -2.33
C MET A 34 8.18 -3.80 -2.21
N SER A 35 8.95 -3.88 -3.31
CA SER A 35 10.34 -3.41 -3.33
C SER A 35 10.43 -1.93 -2.98
N THR A 36 9.60 -1.09 -3.59
CA THR A 36 9.54 0.35 -3.30
C THR A 36 9.26 0.62 -1.82
N LEU A 37 8.33 -0.12 -1.20
CA LEU A 37 8.02 0.05 0.22
C LEU A 37 9.18 -0.38 1.14
N TYR A 38 9.93 -1.42 0.78
CA TYR A 38 11.13 -1.81 1.52
C TYR A 38 12.25 -0.79 1.36
N GLU A 39 12.49 -0.28 0.15
CA GLU A 39 13.46 0.79 -0.11
C GLU A 39 13.13 2.06 0.67
N PHE A 40 11.85 2.44 0.73
CA PHE A 40 11.39 3.52 1.60
C PHE A 40 11.76 3.27 3.07
N GLN A 41 11.47 2.08 3.60
CA GLN A 41 11.76 1.74 4.99
C GLN A 41 13.26 1.76 5.29
N ASP A 42 14.08 1.20 4.40
CA ASP A 42 15.54 1.16 4.55
C ASP A 42 16.17 2.56 4.46
N SER A 43 15.55 3.47 3.70
CA SER A 43 15.99 4.85 3.56
C SER A 43 15.43 5.79 4.64
N TRP A 44 14.58 5.30 5.54
CA TRP A 44 13.92 6.14 6.53
C TRP A 44 14.90 6.70 7.57
N ASP A 45 14.72 7.98 7.89
CA ASP A 45 15.46 8.64 8.96
C ASP A 45 14.95 8.20 10.33
N VAL A 46 15.70 7.32 10.99
CA VAL A 46 15.39 6.77 12.31
C VAL A 46 15.26 7.81 13.42
N ASN A 47 15.68 9.06 13.19
CA ASN A 47 15.52 10.15 14.15
C ASN A 47 14.11 10.77 14.13
N LYS A 48 13.29 10.48 13.11
CA LYS A 48 11.92 10.97 13.00
C LYS A 48 10.96 10.17 13.87
N SER A 49 9.85 10.79 14.24
CA SER A 49 8.84 10.15 15.08
C SER A 49 8.12 9.00 14.37
N PRO A 50 7.57 8.03 15.11
CA PRO A 50 6.71 6.98 14.54
C PRO A 50 5.49 7.54 13.78
N GLU A 51 4.91 8.65 14.24
CA GLU A 51 3.78 9.30 13.57
C GLU A 51 4.18 9.82 12.17
N GLU A 52 5.35 10.47 12.06
CA GLU A 52 5.89 10.90 10.78
C GLU A 52 6.17 9.73 9.85
N PHE A 53 6.71 8.62 10.40
CA PHE A 53 6.93 7.40 9.64
C PHE A 53 5.62 6.85 9.08
N PHE A 54 4.57 6.73 9.91
CA PHE A 54 3.29 6.18 9.47
C PHE A 54 2.61 7.06 8.43
N LYS A 55 2.70 8.39 8.57
CA LYS A 55 2.19 9.32 7.57
C LYS A 55 2.93 9.20 6.24
N ALA A 56 4.26 9.13 6.27
CA ALA A 56 5.08 8.96 5.07
C ALA A 56 4.82 7.60 4.40
N GLN A 57 4.79 6.51 5.18
CA GLN A 57 4.48 5.18 4.69
C GLN A 57 3.08 5.11 4.08
N SER A 58 2.08 5.74 4.71
CA SER A 58 0.72 5.81 4.14
C SER A 58 0.73 6.49 2.78
N LYS A 59 1.55 7.55 2.60
CA LYS A 59 1.70 8.20 1.30
C LYS A 59 2.33 7.26 0.26
N GLU A 60 3.44 6.60 0.59
CA GLU A 60 4.10 5.67 -0.35
C GLU A 60 3.18 4.52 -0.78
N ILE A 61 2.38 3.99 0.15
CA ILE A 61 1.38 2.97 -0.14
C ILE A 61 0.31 3.51 -1.09
N LYS A 62 -0.18 4.74 -0.86
CA LYS A 62 -1.16 5.39 -1.75
C LYS A 62 -0.61 5.54 -3.17
N ASP A 63 0.62 6.02 -3.30
CA ASP A 63 1.29 6.19 -4.59
C ASP A 63 1.43 4.83 -5.31
N CYS A 64 1.81 3.76 -4.58
CA CYS A 64 1.87 2.40 -5.12
C CYS A 64 0.50 1.89 -5.60
N VAL A 65 -0.56 2.11 -4.82
CA VAL A 65 -1.92 1.70 -5.18
C VAL A 65 -2.39 2.42 -6.46
N GLU A 66 -2.19 3.73 -6.54
CA GLU A 66 -2.57 4.51 -7.73
C GLU A 66 -1.84 4.02 -8.99
N LEU A 67 -0.52 3.74 -8.86
CA LEU A 67 0.27 3.19 -9.94
C LEU A 67 -0.25 1.83 -10.40
N GLU A 68 -0.52 0.93 -9.45
CA GLU A 68 -0.98 -0.43 -9.72
C GLU A 68 -2.37 -0.52 -10.35
N ILE A 69 -3.28 0.36 -9.93
CA ILE A 69 -4.62 0.51 -10.54
C ILE A 69 -4.52 1.15 -11.93
N GLY A 70 -3.49 1.97 -12.16
CA GLY A 70 -3.23 2.64 -13.43
C GLY A 70 -2.93 1.67 -14.59
N PRO A 71 -2.89 2.18 -15.84
CA PRO A 71 -2.67 1.35 -17.03
C PRO A 71 -1.34 0.58 -16.98
N THR A 72 -0.25 1.23 -16.57
CA THR A 72 1.07 0.61 -16.44
C THR A 72 1.07 -0.46 -15.34
N GLY A 73 0.47 -0.17 -14.20
CA GLY A 73 0.33 -1.11 -13.10
C GLY A 73 -0.37 -2.40 -13.49
N LYS A 74 -1.49 -2.28 -14.23
CA LYS A 74 -2.22 -3.44 -14.76
C LYS A 74 -1.34 -4.32 -15.64
N MET A 75 -0.53 -3.73 -16.52
CA MET A 75 0.40 -4.47 -17.38
C MET A 75 1.46 -5.21 -16.55
N VAL A 76 2.05 -4.54 -15.55
CA VAL A 76 3.06 -5.14 -14.66
C VAL A 76 2.46 -6.28 -13.85
N ARG A 77 1.26 -6.09 -13.29
CA ARG A 77 0.55 -7.14 -12.54
C ARG A 77 0.25 -8.35 -13.41
N GLN A 78 -0.25 -8.15 -14.62
CA GLN A 78 -0.47 -9.23 -15.58
C GLN A 78 0.82 -9.99 -15.93
N ALA A 79 1.93 -9.27 -16.16
CA ALA A 79 3.23 -9.88 -16.42
C ALA A 79 3.75 -10.70 -15.23
N ALA A 80 3.36 -10.34 -14.00
CA ALA A 80 3.65 -11.08 -12.78
C ALA A 80 2.64 -12.20 -12.46
N GLY A 81 1.64 -12.43 -13.32
CA GLY A 81 0.59 -13.44 -13.09
C GLY A 81 -0.41 -13.06 -11.98
N LEU A 82 -0.53 -11.77 -11.68
CA LEU A 82 -1.44 -11.23 -10.67
C LEU A 82 -2.71 -10.68 -11.31
N GLU A 83 -3.84 -10.88 -10.62
CA GLU A 83 -5.10 -10.23 -10.97
C GLU A 83 -4.98 -8.70 -10.88
N PRO A 84 -5.68 -7.94 -11.74
CA PRO A 84 -5.69 -6.48 -11.67
C PRO A 84 -6.14 -5.98 -10.29
N LEU A 85 -5.39 -5.04 -9.72
CA LEU A 85 -5.83 -4.30 -8.55
C LEU A 85 -6.87 -3.27 -9.00
N THR A 86 -7.97 -3.15 -8.25
CA THR A 86 -9.02 -2.15 -8.50
C THR A 86 -9.41 -1.48 -7.20
N TRP A 87 -10.08 -0.33 -7.31
CA TRP A 87 -10.63 0.38 -6.15
C TRP A 87 -11.64 -0.46 -5.35
N GLU A 88 -12.34 -1.39 -6.00
CA GLU A 88 -13.33 -2.28 -5.39
C GLU A 88 -12.75 -3.63 -4.96
N THR A 89 -11.44 -3.84 -5.10
CA THR A 89 -10.80 -5.06 -4.61
C THR A 89 -10.93 -5.11 -3.08
N GLU A 90 -11.54 -6.17 -2.59
CA GLU A 90 -11.70 -6.41 -1.15
C GLU A 90 -10.39 -6.88 -0.53
N ILE A 91 -9.96 -6.20 0.53
CA ILE A 91 -8.83 -6.63 1.35
C ILE A 91 -9.36 -7.45 2.51
N VAL A 92 -8.99 -8.73 2.50
CA VAL A 92 -9.27 -9.66 3.59
C VAL A 92 -8.08 -9.65 4.56
N ALA A 93 -8.39 -9.44 5.83
CA ALA A 93 -7.44 -9.40 6.94
C ALA A 93 -6.83 -10.77 7.23
#